data_AF-A0A821PAD6-F1
#
_entry.id   AF-A0A821PAD6-F1
#
_cell.length_a   1.000
_cell.length_b   1.000
_cell.length_c   1.000
_cell.angle_alpha   90.00
_cell.angle_beta   90.00
_cell.angle_gamma   90.00
#
_symmetry.space_group_name_H-M   'P 1'
#
loop_
_entity.id
_entity.type
_entity.pdbx_description
1 polymer ?
#
loop_
_entity_poly.entity_id
_entity_poly.type
_entity_poly.pdbx_seq_one_letter_code
_entity_poly.pdbx_strand_id
1 'polypeptide(L)'
;IAYLRREWYGFALIDAKKALEYDPKYIKAYYRRASAYMALGKFTTALSDYEYVKKALPYNNEAITKYEECKKVVTRIRFERAIAVDESRQSAVTQIDVNSMSTF
;
A
#
# COMPACT_ATOMS: atom_id res chain seq x y z
N ILE A 1 -15.76 9.83 20.42
CA ILE A 1 -16.09 8.39 20.50
C ILE A 1 -15.28 7.66 19.42
N ALA A 2 -14.50 6.65 19.81
CA ALA A 2 -13.51 5.98 18.95
C ALA A 2 -14.12 4.75 18.27
N TYR A 3 -14.48 4.87 16.99
CA TYR A 3 -15.03 3.80 16.13
C TYR A 3 -13.97 2.76 15.67
N LEU A 4 -12.90 2.56 16.43
CA LEU A 4 -11.84 1.57 16.12
C LEU A 4 -12.24 0.13 16.50
N ARG A 5 -13.54 -0.13 16.70
CA ARG A 5 -14.08 -1.47 16.97
C ARG A 5 -15.06 -1.84 15.85
N ARG A 6 -14.61 -2.79 15.01
CA ARG A 6 -15.31 -3.47 13.91
C ARG A 6 -15.48 -2.66 12.63
N GLU A 7 -14.73 -3.04 11.60
CA GLU A 7 -15.05 -2.98 10.16
C GLU A 7 -15.57 -1.68 9.53
N TRP A 8 -15.65 -0.58 10.26
CA TRP A 8 -16.13 0.71 9.79
C TRP A 8 -15.01 1.52 9.13
N TYR A 9 -14.10 0.86 8.42
CA TYR A 9 -13.00 1.51 7.70
C TYR A 9 -13.52 2.46 6.63
N GLY A 10 -14.68 2.16 6.03
CA GLY A 10 -15.38 3.07 5.13
C GLY A 10 -15.80 4.38 5.80
N PHE A 11 -16.42 4.31 6.98
CA PHE A 11 -16.79 5.51 7.74
C PHE A 11 -15.55 6.27 8.23
N ALA A 12 -14.52 5.57 8.69
CA ALA A 12 -13.25 6.19 9.08
C ALA A 12 -12.59 6.98 7.94
N LEU A 13 -12.69 6.50 6.70
CA LEU A 13 -12.25 7.24 5.52
C LEU A 13 -13.10 8.49 5.28
N ILE A 14 -14.42 8.40 5.38
CA ILE A 14 -15.33 9.53 5.16
C ILE A 14 -15.05 10.62 6.21
N ASP A 15 -14.96 10.24 7.48
CA ASP A 15 -14.68 11.18 8.58
C ASP A 15 -13.30 11.83 8.43
N ALA A 16 -12.28 11.04 8.09
CA ALA A 16 -10.95 11.57 7.86
C ALA A 16 -10.89 12.50 6.64
N LYS A 17 -11.64 12.21 5.56
CA LYS A 17 -11.73 13.08 4.39
C LYS A 17 -12.38 14.42 4.74
N LYS A 18 -13.54 14.39 5.40
CA LYS A 18 -14.21 15.60 5.88
C LYS A 18 -13.29 16.42 6.77
N ALA A 19 -12.61 15.78 7.72
CA ALA A 19 -11.68 16.47 8.60
C ALA A 19 -10.53 17.15 7.84
N LEU A 20 -10.07 16.57 6.73
CA LEU A 20 -9.05 17.15 5.86
C LEU A 20 -9.59 18.23 4.91
N GLU A 21 -10.89 18.21 4.57
CA GLU A 21 -11.56 19.32 3.89
C GLU A 21 -11.64 20.56 4.78
N TYR A 22 -11.87 20.37 6.09
CA TYR A 22 -11.88 21.47 7.06
C TYR A 22 -10.47 21.94 7.45
N ASP A 23 -9.55 21.01 7.73
CA ASP A 23 -8.15 21.30 8.04
C ASP A 23 -7.21 20.37 7.26
N PRO A 24 -6.65 20.86 6.13
CA PRO A 24 -5.72 20.08 5.30
C PRO A 24 -4.42 19.67 5.99
N LYS A 25 -4.09 20.25 7.16
CA LYS A 25 -2.88 19.95 7.94
C LYS A 25 -3.19 19.06 9.15
N TYR A 26 -4.41 18.55 9.28
CA TYR A 26 -4.81 17.75 10.43
C TYR A 26 -4.15 16.37 10.46
N ILE A 27 -2.99 16.28 11.11
CA ILE A 27 -2.12 15.08 11.16
C ILE A 27 -2.88 13.82 11.62
N LYS A 28 -3.77 13.95 12.61
CA LYS A 28 -4.55 12.81 13.13
C LYS A 28 -5.54 12.27 12.09
N ALA A 29 -6.06 13.11 11.19
CA ALA A 29 -6.90 12.63 10.10
C ALA A 29 -6.10 11.86 9.05
N TYR A 30 -4.89 12.30 8.71
CA TYR A 30 -3.99 11.51 7.86
C TYR A 30 -3.69 10.13 8.47
N TYR A 31 -3.39 10.07 9.78
CA TYR A 31 -3.14 8.79 10.46
C TYR A 31 -4.36 7.86 10.41
N ARG A 32 -5.57 8.38 10.70
CA ARG A 32 -6.82 7.62 10.63
C ARG A 32 -7.12 7.15 9.22
N ARG A 33 -6.90 8.00 8.21
CA ARG A 33 -7.09 7.69 6.79
C ARG A 33 -6.12 6.60 6.33
N ALA A 34 -4.84 6.69 6.71
CA ALA A 34 -3.82 5.69 6.45
C ALA A 34 -4.18 4.33 7.07
N SER A 35 -4.61 4.32 8.33
CA SER A 35 -5.07 3.11 9.03
C SER A 35 -6.26 2.45 8.35
N ALA A 36 -7.24 3.25 7.91
CA ALA A 36 -8.38 2.74 7.16
C ALA A 36 -7.97 2.20 5.79
N TYR A 37 -7.06 2.86 5.08
CA TYR A 37 -6.53 2.36 3.81
C TYR A 37 -5.73 1.07 3.96
N MET A 38 -4.94 0.91 5.04
CA MET A 38 -4.26 -0.35 5.37
C MET A 38 -5.26 -1.49 5.52
N ALA A 39 -6.34 -1.26 6.29
CA ALA A 39 -7.36 -2.28 6.53
C ALA A 39 -8.16 -2.63 5.26
N LEU A 40 -8.30 -1.69 4.33
CA LEU A 40 -8.96 -1.88 3.03
C LEU A 40 -8.02 -2.41 1.93
N GLY A 41 -6.77 -2.76 2.26
CA GLY A 41 -5.79 -3.27 1.29
C GLY A 41 -5.23 -2.21 0.32
N LYS A 42 -5.54 -0.93 0.53
CA LYS A 42 -5.06 0.20 -0.30
C LYS A 42 -3.69 0.68 0.18
N PHE A 43 -2.71 -0.21 0.16
CA PHE A 43 -1.41 -0.01 0.82
C PHE A 43 -0.58 1.15 0.23
N THR A 44 -0.62 1.37 -1.08
CA THR A 44 0.11 2.48 -1.72
C THR A 44 -0.41 3.84 -1.27
N THR A 45 -1.73 3.99 -1.17
CA THR A 45 -2.38 5.21 -0.68
C THR A 45 -2.14 5.40 0.82
N ALA A 46 -2.19 4.31 1.61
CA ALA A 46 -1.85 4.36 3.02
C ALA A 46 -0.42 4.83 3.28
N LEU A 47 0.54 4.39 2.45
CA LEU A 47 1.95 4.74 2.59
C LEU A 47 2.17 6.25 2.46
N SER A 48 1.53 6.90 1.49
CA SER A 48 1.62 8.35 1.30
C SER A 48 1.09 9.13 2.51
N ASP A 49 -0.03 8.69 3.09
CA ASP A 49 -0.58 9.33 4.29
C ASP A 49 0.32 9.12 5.52
N TYR A 50 0.86 7.91 5.71
CA TYR A 50 1.81 7.66 6.80
C TYR A 50 3.13 8.41 6.63
N GLU A 51 3.61 8.59 5.40
CA GLU A 51 4.80 9.39 5.13
C GLU A 51 4.60 10.85 5.58
N TYR A 52 3.43 11.42 5.28
CA TYR A 52 3.08 12.76 5.76
C TYR A 52 3.07 12.82 7.29
N VAL A 53 2.44 11.85 7.96
CA VAL A 53 2.40 11.78 9.43
C VAL A 53 3.80 11.67 10.03
N LYS A 54 4.66 10.81 9.46
CA LYS A 54 6.07 10.65 9.89
C LYS A 54 6.85 11.95 9.72
N LYS A 55 6.69 12.66 8.60
CA LYS A 55 7.35 13.96 8.36
C LYS A 55 6.88 15.02 9.36
N ALA A 56 5.59 15.03 9.70
CA ALA A 56 5.03 15.97 10.66
C ALA A 56 5.39 15.63 12.12
N LEU A 57 5.62 14.35 12.43
CA LEU A 57 5.95 13.86 13.78
C LEU A 57 7.22 12.99 13.76
N PRO A 58 8.41 13.58 13.47
CA PRO A 58 9.64 12.82 13.22
C PRO A 58 10.18 12.06 14.45
N TYR A 59 9.75 12.44 15.66
CA TYR A 59 10.17 11.79 16.92
C TYR A 59 9.10 10.87 17.50
N ASN A 60 7.98 10.66 16.80
CA ASN A 60 6.92 9.79 17.27
C ASN A 60 7.17 8.34 16.81
N ASN A 61 7.52 7.48 17.76
CA ASN A 61 7.77 6.05 17.51
C ASN A 61 6.60 5.32 16.86
N GLU A 62 5.35 5.68 17.18
CA GLU A 62 4.16 5.08 16.57
C GLU A 62 4.08 5.45 15.09
N ALA A 63 4.29 6.73 14.75
CA ALA A 63 4.27 7.20 13.37
C ALA A 63 5.38 6.55 12.53
N ILE A 64 6.59 6.44 13.08
CA ILE A 64 7.71 5.77 12.43
C ILE A 64 7.39 4.28 12.20
N THR A 65 6.94 3.58 13.25
CA THR A 65 6.61 2.15 13.17
C THR A 65 5.53 1.88 12.13
N LYS A 66 4.44 2.66 12.12
CA LYS A 66 3.34 2.49 11.16
C LYS A 66 3.76 2.75 9.71
N TYR A 67 4.62 3.75 9.50
CA TYR A 67 5.22 3.99 8.20
C TYR A 67 6.08 2.81 7.73
N GLU A 68 6.97 2.29 8.59
CA GLU A 68 7.84 1.16 8.22
C GLU A 68 7.05 -0.14 7.99
N GLU A 69 6.00 -0.41 8.80
CA GLU A 69 5.06 -1.52 8.58
C GLU A 69 4.41 -1.43 7.20
N CYS A 70 3.84 -0.26 6.87
CA CYS A 70 3.19 -0.04 5.57
C CYS A 70 4.18 -0.16 4.41
N LYS A 71 5.38 0.41 4.55
CA LYS A 71 6.44 0.35 3.55
C LYS A 71 6.87 -1.09 3.25
N LYS A 72 7.03 -1.93 4.28
CA LYS A 72 7.35 -3.36 4.11
C LYS A 72 6.28 -4.08 3.26
N VAL A 73 5.00 -3.83 3.55
CA VAL A 73 3.89 -4.43 2.78
C VAL A 73 3.91 -3.97 1.33
N VAL A 74 4.07 -2.67 1.07
CA VAL A 74 4.13 -2.14 -0.31
C VAL A 74 5.32 -2.70 -1.08
N THR A 75 6.49 -2.78 -0.46
CA THR A 75 7.69 -3.35 -1.08
C THR A 75 7.49 -4.83 -1.41
N ARG A 76 6.92 -5.61 -0.49
CA ARG A 76 6.60 -7.02 -0.72
C ARG A 76 5.66 -7.20 -1.92
N ILE A 77 4.57 -6.44 -1.99
CA ILE A 77 3.62 -6.48 -3.12
C ILE A 77 4.30 -6.12 -4.45
N ARG A 78 5.17 -5.11 -4.44
CA ARG A 78 5.93 -4.73 -5.65
C ARG A 78 6.88 -5.83 -6.10
N PHE A 79 7.53 -6.49 -5.16
CA PHE A 79 8.45 -7.60 -5.43
C PHE A 79 7.71 -8.82 -5.98
N GLU A 80 6.62 -9.23 -5.32
CA GLU A 80 5.74 -10.32 -5.78
C GLU A 80 5.24 -10.07 -7.22
N ARG A 81 4.81 -8.83 -7.52
CA ARG A 81 4.41 -8.43 -8.87
C ARG A 81 5.54 -8.51 -9.88
N ALA A 82 6.77 -8.14 -9.50
CA ALA A 82 7.91 -8.19 -10.40
C ALA A 82 8.26 -9.63 -10.80
N ILE A 83 8.21 -10.58 -9.84
CA ILE A 83 8.44 -12.00 -10.11
C ILE A 83 7.33 -12.59 -10.99
N ALA A 84 6.07 -12.31 -10.68
CA ALA A 84 4.93 -12.86 -11.43
C ALA A 84 4.95 -12.44 -12.92
N VAL A 85 5.47 -11.26 -13.23
CA VAL A 85 5.63 -10.80 -14.62
C VAL A 85 6.69 -11.61 -15.36
N ASP A 86 7.75 -12.08 -14.69
CA ASP A 86 8.84 -12.81 -15.32
C ASP A 86 8.44 -14.25 -15.73
N GLU A 87 7.61 -14.93 -14.92
CA GLU A 87 7.03 -16.23 -15.28
C GLU A 87 6.15 -16.17 -16.54
N SER A 88 5.41 -15.07 -16.74
CA SER A 88 4.60 -14.88 -17.95
C SER A 88 5.45 -14.73 -19.22
N ARG A 89 6.70 -14.26 -19.09
CA ARG A 89 7.66 -14.17 -20.21
C ARG A 89 8.29 -15.53 -20.54
N GLN A 90 8.54 -16.39 -19.54
CA GLN A 90 9.10 -17.72 -19.80
C GLN A 90 8.14 -18.61 -20.60
N SER A 91 6.82 -18.47 -20.42
CA SER A 91 5.81 -19.18 -21.21
C SER A 91 5.82 -18.83 -22.71
N ALA A 92 6.33 -17.66 -23.09
CA ALA A 92 6.44 -17.27 -24.51
C ALA A 92 7.70 -17.84 -25.18
N VAL A 93 8.75 -18.15 -24.42
CA VAL A 93 10.03 -18.66 -24.96
C VAL A 93 9.98 -20.19 -25.16
N THR A 94 9.16 -20.90 -24.39
CA THR A 94 8.98 -22.36 -24.54
C THR A 94 8.16 -22.78 -25.77
N GLN A 95 7.60 -21.82 -26.52
CA GLN A 95 6.94 -22.08 -27.82
C GLN A 95 7.89 -22.05 -29.02
N ILE A 96 9.19 -21.84 -28.80
CA ILE A 96 10.18 -21.99 -29.88
C ILE A 96 10.34 -23.49 -30.13
N ASP A 97 9.68 -23.96 -31.18
CA ASP A 97 9.70 -25.34 -31.66
C ASP A 97 11.14 -25.78 -31.97
N VAL A 98 11.73 -26.57 -31.07
CA VAL A 98 13.10 -27.11 -31.21
C VAL A 98 13.16 -28.18 -32.31
N ASN A 99 12.02 -28.61 -32.88
CA ASN A 99 12.00 -29.59 -33.97
C ASN A 99 12.32 -29.00 -35.36
N SER A 100 12.47 -27.68 -35.52
CA SER A 100 12.85 -27.09 -36.81
C SER A 100 14.36 -27.03 -37.05
N MET A 101 15.20 -27.51 -36.13
CA MET A 101 16.67 -27.59 -36.28
C MET A 101 17.16 -29.03 -36.49
N SER A 102 16.41 -29.85 -37.25
CA SER A 102 16.81 -31.23 -37.53
C SER A 102 16.33 -31.72 -38.89
N THR A 103 16.66 -31.02 -39.97
CA THR A 103 16.67 -31.64 -41.31
C THR A 103 17.77 -31.01 -42.17
N PHE A 104 18.82 -31.82 -42.36
CA PHE A 104 19.79 -31.90 -43.47
C PHE A 104 20.41 -30.62 -44.04
#